data_AF-A0A8J6GGS8-F1
#
_entry.id   AF-A0A8J6GGS8-F1
#
_cell.length_a   1.000
_cell.length_b   1.000
_cell.length_c   1.000
_cell.angle_alpha   90.00
_cell.angle_beta   90.00
_cell.angle_gamma   90.00
#
_symmetry.space_group_name_H-M   'P 1'
#
loop_
_entity.id
_entity.type
_entity.pdbx_description
1 polymer ?
#
loop_
_entity_poly.entity_id
_entity_poly.type
_entity_poly.pdbx_seq_one_letter_code
_entity_poly.pdbx_strand_id
1 'polypeptide(L)'
;MSLKAPPTILEMAVKSLLKNEDFTISVLQEIPMEFFPSMFKEAFNSRCMKILPALVSSWPFACLPVRAMMKVQDVVILQAVLAGIHMLLTQNVHLRTSKLRVLDLRNEYNHFWDVRAGLEGSDCSKGMLSEE
;
A
#
# COMPACT_ATOMS: atom_id res chain seq x y z
N MET A 1 14.63 24.20 14.14
CA MET A 1 13.23 23.75 14.08
C MET A 1 12.97 23.30 12.65
N SER A 2 12.88 21.99 12.39
CA SER A 2 12.49 21.50 11.05
C SER A 2 10.98 21.67 10.91
N LEU A 3 10.54 22.49 9.95
CA LEU A 3 9.13 22.66 9.62
C LEU A 3 8.72 21.48 8.75
N LYS A 4 7.97 20.53 9.32
CA LYS A 4 7.40 19.43 8.57
C LYS A 4 6.40 19.98 7.56
N ALA A 5 6.51 19.59 6.29
CA ALA A 5 5.56 19.97 5.27
C ALA A 5 4.14 19.54 5.68
N PRO A 6 3.10 20.33 5.34
CA PRO A 6 1.73 19.94 5.61
C PRO A 6 1.39 18.66 4.84
N PRO A 7 0.51 17.80 5.37
CA PRO A 7 0.13 16.55 4.73
C PRO A 7 -0.52 16.82 3.37
N THR A 8 -0.21 15.96 2.39
CA THR A 8 -0.80 16.06 1.06
C THR A 8 -2.31 15.75 1.09
N ILE A 9 -3.05 16.24 0.10
CA ILE A 9 -4.49 15.92 -0.05
C ILE A 9 -4.72 14.40 -0.10
N LEU A 10 -3.81 13.67 -0.76
CA LEU A 10 -3.84 12.22 -0.85
C LEU A 10 -3.73 11.57 0.53
N GLU A 11 -2.75 11.98 1.35
CA GLU A 11 -2.59 11.46 2.71
C GLU A 11 -3.83 11.73 3.57
N MET A 12 -4.43 12.92 3.47
CA MET A 12 -5.64 13.25 4.21
C MET A 12 -6.84 12.39 3.78
N ALA A 13 -7.01 12.20 2.46
CA ALA A 13 -8.06 11.35 1.92
C ALA A 13 -7.89 9.89 2.39
N VAL A 14 -6.68 9.34 2.29
CA VAL A 14 -6.37 7.98 2.75
C VAL A 14 -6.65 7.82 4.24
N LYS A 15 -6.19 8.74 5.08
CA LYS A 15 -6.46 8.69 6.54
C LYS A 15 -7.96 8.74 6.84
N SER A 16 -8.71 9.56 6.11
CA SER A 16 -10.16 9.66 6.29
C SER A 16 -10.87 8.37 5.90
N LEU A 17 -10.48 7.75 4.78
CA LEU A 17 -11.00 6.47 4.33
C LEU A 17 -10.71 5.36 5.35
N LEU A 18 -9.47 5.24 5.83
CA LEU A 18 -9.09 4.20 6.79
C LEU A 18 -9.72 4.38 8.17
N LYS A 19 -10.18 5.58 8.52
CA LYS A 19 -10.93 5.82 9.76
C LYS A 19 -12.31 5.15 9.77
N ASN A 20 -12.91 4.95 8.60
CA ASN A 20 -14.21 4.32 8.44
C ASN A 20 -14.08 3.05 7.59
N GLU A 21 -13.50 2.00 8.18
CA GLU A 21 -13.15 0.76 7.48
C GLU A 21 -14.36 0.12 6.78
N ASP A 22 -15.52 0.03 7.44
CA ASP A 22 -16.71 -0.64 6.87
C ASP A 22 -17.27 0.11 5.65
N PHE A 23 -17.33 1.44 5.72
CA PHE A 23 -17.71 2.29 4.59
C PHE A 23 -16.69 2.16 3.46
N THR A 24 -15.39 2.21 3.77
CA THR A 24 -14.35 2.12 2.75
C THR A 24 -14.33 0.76 2.06
N ILE A 25 -14.61 -0.32 2.79
CA ILE A 25 -14.77 -1.66 2.22
C ILE A 25 -15.96 -1.71 1.25
N SER A 26 -17.09 -1.06 1.59
CA SER A 26 -18.28 -1.07 0.72
C SER A 26 -18.09 -0.30 -0.58
N VAL A 27 -17.28 0.77 -0.57
CA VAL A 27 -16.98 1.58 -1.77
C VAL A 27 -15.64 1.25 -2.42
N LEU A 28 -14.92 0.22 -1.95
CA LEU A 28 -13.54 -0.07 -2.39
C LEU A 28 -13.41 -0.29 -3.90
N GLN A 29 -14.46 -0.81 -4.52
CA GLN A 29 -14.56 -1.03 -5.97
C GLN A 29 -14.52 0.29 -6.76
N GLU A 30 -15.06 1.37 -6.20
CA GLU A 30 -15.20 2.70 -6.82
C GLU A 30 -13.94 3.57 -6.62
N ILE A 31 -13.06 3.18 -5.70
CA ILE A 31 -11.84 3.93 -5.40
C ILE A 31 -10.83 3.79 -6.56
N PRO A 32 -10.26 4.90 -7.07
CA PRO A 32 -9.26 4.84 -8.13
C PRO A 32 -8.05 3.98 -7.76
N MET A 33 -7.48 3.27 -8.74
CA MET A 33 -6.36 2.34 -8.50
C MET A 33 -5.11 2.99 -7.94
N GLU A 34 -4.94 4.28 -8.20
CA GLU A 34 -3.82 5.10 -7.78
C GLU A 34 -3.77 5.25 -6.25
N PHE A 35 -4.92 5.13 -5.56
CA PHE A 35 -4.99 5.24 -4.10
C PHE A 35 -4.58 3.96 -3.38
N PHE A 36 -4.68 2.80 -4.05
CA PHE A 36 -4.46 1.49 -3.41
C PHE A 36 -3.09 1.35 -2.74
N PRO A 37 -1.96 1.76 -3.36
CA PRO A 37 -0.66 1.67 -2.69
C PRO A 37 -0.57 2.52 -1.44
N SER A 38 -1.05 3.76 -1.49
CA SER A 38 -1.06 4.65 -0.33
C SER A 38 -2.00 4.15 0.77
N MET A 39 -3.18 3.65 0.41
CA MET A 39 -4.12 3.04 1.35
C MET A 39 -3.54 1.79 2.00
N PHE A 40 -2.93 0.89 1.24
CA PHE A 40 -2.30 -0.30 1.79
C PHE A 40 -1.13 0.06 2.71
N LYS A 41 -0.29 1.01 2.32
CA LYS A 41 0.81 1.49 3.15
C LYS A 41 0.34 2.07 4.47
N GLU A 42 -0.68 2.93 4.43
CA GLU A 42 -1.23 3.52 5.64
C GLU A 42 -1.98 2.51 6.51
N ALA A 43 -2.75 1.59 5.91
CA ALA A 43 -3.44 0.51 6.62
C ALA A 43 -2.45 -0.46 7.27
N PHE A 44 -1.34 -0.76 6.60
CA PHE A 44 -0.23 -1.55 7.14
C PHE A 44 0.39 -0.85 8.35
N ASN A 45 0.78 0.42 8.20
CA ASN A 45 1.42 1.20 9.27
C ASN A 45 0.49 1.39 10.49
N SER A 46 -0.80 1.59 10.22
CA SER A 46 -1.83 1.81 11.24
C SER A 46 -2.44 0.51 11.78
N ARG A 47 -2.00 -0.65 11.27
CA ARG A 47 -2.52 -1.98 11.65
C ARG A 47 -4.05 -2.11 11.51
N CYS A 48 -4.62 -1.55 10.45
CA CYS A 48 -6.05 -1.66 10.13
C CYS A 48 -6.37 -3.07 9.58
N MET A 49 -6.58 -4.04 10.47
CA MET A 49 -6.66 -5.45 10.10
C MET A 49 -7.96 -5.86 9.40
N LYS A 50 -9.02 -5.06 9.42
CA LYS A 50 -10.27 -5.40 8.71
C LYS A 50 -10.19 -5.02 7.24
N ILE A 51 -9.63 -3.85 6.95
CA ILE A 51 -9.49 -3.34 5.58
C ILE A 51 -8.31 -3.94 4.80
N LEU A 52 -7.24 -4.36 5.48
CA LEU A 52 -6.07 -4.98 4.84
C LEU A 52 -6.44 -6.19 3.94
N PRO A 53 -7.20 -7.19 4.42
CA PRO A 53 -7.66 -8.30 3.58
C PRO A 53 -8.46 -7.84 2.35
N ALA A 54 -9.35 -6.85 2.51
CA ALA A 54 -10.17 -6.32 1.41
C ALA A 54 -9.33 -5.57 0.36
N LEU A 55 -8.32 -4.81 0.79
CA LEU A 55 -7.36 -4.15 -0.10
C LEU A 55 -6.56 -5.17 -0.92
N VAL A 56 -6.14 -6.27 -0.29
CA VAL A 56 -5.45 -7.37 -0.99
C VAL A 56 -6.38 -8.09 -1.95
N SER A 57 -7.62 -8.36 -1.54
CA SER A 57 -8.59 -9.06 -2.39
C SER A 57 -9.00 -8.23 -3.60
N SER A 58 -8.97 -6.91 -3.50
CA SER A 58 -9.28 -5.96 -4.59
C SER A 58 -8.04 -5.35 -5.24
N TRP A 59 -6.84 -5.93 -5.00
CA TRP A 59 -5.59 -5.32 -5.40
C TRP A 59 -5.48 -5.15 -6.93
N PRO A 60 -5.28 -3.92 -7.45
CA PRO A 60 -5.39 -3.67 -8.88
C PRO A 60 -4.10 -3.94 -9.66
N PHE A 61 -3.03 -4.41 -9.02
CA PHE A 61 -1.73 -4.67 -9.65
C PHE A 61 -1.35 -6.14 -9.62
N ALA A 62 -0.47 -6.56 -10.53
CA ALA A 62 -0.04 -7.95 -10.63
C ALA A 62 0.83 -8.42 -9.45
N CYS A 63 1.52 -7.50 -8.79
CA CYS A 63 2.46 -7.80 -7.72
C CYS A 63 2.11 -6.98 -6.47
N LEU A 64 2.23 -7.61 -5.31
CA LEU A 64 2.14 -6.97 -4.00
C LEU A 64 3.44 -7.24 -3.20
N PRO A 65 4.35 -6.25 -3.08
CA PRO A 65 5.60 -6.41 -2.34
C PRO A 65 5.42 -6.13 -0.85
N VAL A 66 5.07 -7.16 -0.08
CA VAL A 66 4.77 -7.02 1.36
C VAL A 66 6.04 -7.01 2.21
N ARG A 67 7.07 -7.78 1.84
CA ARG A 67 8.29 -7.87 2.68
C ARG A 67 8.98 -6.51 2.82
N ALA A 68 8.96 -5.65 1.79
CA ALA A 68 9.53 -4.31 1.86
C ALA A 68 8.95 -3.44 3.00
N MET A 69 7.77 -3.79 3.52
CA MET A 69 7.10 -3.07 4.61
C MET A 69 7.27 -3.74 5.97
N MET A 70 7.61 -5.03 6.00
CA MET A 70 7.73 -5.82 7.23
C MET A 70 9.11 -5.64 7.87
N LYS A 71 9.14 -5.24 9.15
CA LYS A 71 10.28 -5.57 10.03
C LYS A 71 10.18 -7.06 10.40
N VAL A 72 11.31 -7.68 10.80
CA VAL A 72 11.43 -9.13 11.02
C VAL A 72 10.21 -9.70 11.77
N GLN A 73 9.49 -10.62 11.09
CA GLN A 73 8.37 -11.45 11.59
C GLN A 73 7.09 -10.73 12.05
N ASP A 74 6.50 -9.83 11.25
CA ASP A 74 5.11 -9.40 11.47
C ASP A 74 4.09 -10.44 10.97
N VAL A 75 3.97 -11.53 11.73
CA VAL A 75 3.08 -12.67 11.42
C VAL A 75 1.62 -12.24 11.32
N VAL A 76 1.20 -11.25 12.12
CA VAL A 76 -0.18 -10.76 12.14
C VAL A 76 -0.54 -10.09 10.80
N ILE A 77 0.36 -9.26 10.27
CA ILE A 77 0.11 -8.66 8.95
C ILE A 77 0.14 -9.72 7.86
N LEU A 78 1.06 -10.69 7.94
CA LEU A 78 1.09 -11.78 6.96
C LEU A 78 -0.21 -12.58 6.95
N GLN A 79 -0.80 -12.84 8.13
CA GLN A 79 -2.11 -13.49 8.25
C GLN A 79 -3.21 -12.66 7.58
N ALA A 80 -3.24 -11.34 7.80
CA ALA A 80 -4.22 -10.46 7.15
C ALA A 80 -4.07 -10.45 5.62
N VAL A 81 -2.83 -10.44 5.12
CA VAL A 81 -2.55 -10.53 3.68
C VAL A 81 -3.03 -11.87 3.12
N LEU A 82 -2.70 -12.99 3.78
CA LEU A 82 -3.15 -14.32 3.36
C LEU A 82 -4.67 -14.47 3.40
N ALA A 83 -5.34 -13.86 4.38
CA ALA A 83 -6.80 -13.79 4.43
C ALA A 83 -7.36 -13.08 3.20
N GLY A 84 -6.74 -11.97 2.77
CA GLY A 84 -7.14 -11.27 1.55
C GLY A 84 -6.93 -12.09 0.27
N ILE A 85 -5.86 -12.88 0.19
CA ILE A 85 -5.65 -13.84 -0.91
C ILE A 85 -6.75 -14.91 -0.90
N HIS A 86 -7.09 -15.44 0.27
CA HIS A 86 -8.15 -16.42 0.40
C HIS A 86 -9.51 -15.85 -0.04
N MET A 87 -9.81 -14.60 0.34
CA MET A 87 -11.00 -13.88 -0.14
C MET A 87 -10.99 -13.75 -1.66
N LEU A 88 -9.88 -13.35 -2.26
CA LEU A 88 -9.73 -13.26 -3.73
C LEU A 88 -10.05 -14.58 -4.43
N LEU A 89 -9.52 -15.70 -3.91
CA LEU A 89 -9.73 -17.03 -4.48
C LEU A 89 -11.18 -17.53 -4.32
N THR A 90 -11.88 -17.04 -3.29
CA THR A 90 -13.27 -17.45 -2.98
C THR A 90 -14.30 -16.57 -3.69
N GLN A 91 -13.94 -15.33 -4.04
CA GLN A 91 -14.82 -14.36 -4.66
C GLN A 91 -14.87 -14.53 -6.19
N ASN A 92 -15.86 -15.29 -6.66
CA ASN A 92 -16.11 -15.51 -8.10
C ASN A 92 -16.73 -14.29 -8.83
N VAL A 93 -17.13 -13.21 -8.13
CA VAL A 93 -17.98 -12.15 -8.71
C VAL A 93 -17.62 -10.76 -8.17
N HIS A 94 -16.51 -10.18 -8.63
CA HIS A 94 -16.19 -8.77 -8.39
C HIS A 94 -16.10 -8.02 -9.72
N LEU A 95 -16.81 -6.89 -9.84
CA LEU A 95 -16.86 -6.06 -11.05
C LEU A 95 -15.47 -5.56 -11.46
N ARG A 96 -14.63 -5.26 -10.46
CA ARG A 96 -13.19 -5.08 -10.60
C ARG A 96 -12.49 -6.37 -10.22
N THR A 97 -12.06 -7.12 -11.22
CA THR A 97 -11.22 -8.29 -11.01
C THR A 97 -9.85 -7.84 -10.52
N SER A 98 -9.45 -8.33 -9.35
CA SER A 98 -8.09 -8.15 -8.86
C SER A 98 -7.10 -8.68 -9.90
N LYS A 99 -5.98 -7.98 -10.07
CA LYS A 99 -4.92 -8.40 -10.99
C LYS A 99 -3.82 -9.16 -10.27
N LEU A 100 -3.93 -9.35 -8.95
CA LEU A 100 -2.88 -9.91 -8.12
C LEU A 100 -2.53 -11.34 -8.53
N ARG A 101 -1.25 -11.55 -8.84
CA ARG A 101 -0.68 -12.84 -9.24
C ARG A 101 0.51 -13.24 -8.39
N VAL A 102 1.27 -12.24 -7.92
CA VAL A 102 2.53 -12.45 -7.19
C VAL A 102 2.46 -11.73 -5.85
N LEU A 103 2.61 -12.50 -4.77
CA LEU A 103 2.91 -11.96 -3.44
C LEU A 103 4.43 -11.96 -3.27
N ASP A 104 5.04 -10.78 -3.34
CA ASP A 104 6.50 -10.67 -3.25
C ASP A 104 6.93 -10.47 -1.78
N LEU A 105 7.63 -11.49 -1.28
CA LEU A 105 8.19 -11.53 0.06
C LEU A 105 9.72 -11.41 0.02
N ARG A 106 10.33 -10.81 -1.00
CA ARG A 106 11.79 -10.56 -1.06
C ARG A 106 12.14 -9.19 -0.48
N ASN A 107 13.36 -9.05 0.05
CA ASN A 107 13.81 -7.84 0.76
C ASN A 107 14.41 -6.75 -0.18
N GLU A 108 14.03 -6.76 -1.46
CA GLU A 108 14.77 -6.04 -2.51
C GLU A 108 13.96 -4.90 -3.15
N TYR A 109 12.66 -4.77 -2.87
CA TYR A 109 11.73 -3.88 -3.59
C TYR A 109 11.20 -2.71 -2.75
N ASN A 110 12.05 -1.73 -2.44
CA ASN A 110 11.61 -0.46 -1.81
C ASN A 110 10.98 0.51 -2.82
N HIS A 111 11.47 0.52 -4.06
CA HIS A 111 11.07 1.48 -5.11
C HIS A 111 9.57 1.45 -5.46
N PHE A 112 8.89 0.30 -5.30
CA PHE A 112 7.44 0.21 -5.53
C PHE A 112 6.67 1.19 -4.64
N TRP A 113 7.06 1.28 -3.37
CA TRP A 113 6.42 2.15 -2.39
C TRP A 113 6.86 3.60 -2.54
N ASP A 114 8.09 3.86 -3.01
CA ASP A 114 8.62 5.22 -3.15
C ASP A 114 7.96 5.99 -4.31
N VAL A 115 7.79 5.34 -5.47
CA VAL A 115 7.18 5.99 -6.65
C VAL A 115 5.68 6.26 -6.49
N ARG A 116 4.97 5.41 -5.74
CA ARG A 116 3.51 5.50 -5.58
C ARG A 116 3.06 6.21 -4.30
N ALA A 117 3.87 6.18 -3.24
CA ALA A 117 3.52 6.82 -1.95
C ALA A 117 4.03 8.25 -1.82
N GLY A 118 4.66 8.81 -2.85
CA GLY A 118 4.98 10.24 -2.92
C GLY A 118 5.90 10.75 -1.81
N LEU A 119 6.83 9.94 -1.29
CA LEU A 119 7.92 10.48 -0.45
C LEU A 119 8.96 11.10 -1.37
N GLU A 120 9.07 12.43 -1.39
CA GLU A 120 9.64 13.33 -0.37
C GLU A 120 11.14 13.48 -0.57
N GLY A 121 11.54 14.61 -1.14
CA GLY A 121 12.84 15.22 -0.89
C GLY A 121 14.07 14.33 -1.10
N SER A 122 14.13 13.58 -2.21
CA SER A 122 15.46 13.33 -2.75
C SER A 122 16.00 14.68 -3.19
N ASP A 123 16.80 15.29 -2.32
CA ASP A 123 17.82 16.22 -2.77
C ASP A 123 18.65 15.46 -3.80
N CYS A 124 18.32 15.69 -5.07
CA CYS A 124 19.23 15.52 -6.17
C CYS A 124 20.43 16.42 -5.89
N SER A 125 21.42 15.91 -5.15
CA SER A 125 22.77 16.44 -5.29
C SER A 125 23.26 16.02 -6.66
N LYS A 126 22.93 16.87 -7.63
CA LYS A 126 23.45 16.90 -8.99
C LYS A 126 24.97 16.99 -8.86
N GLY A 127 25.66 16.09 -9.57
CA GLY A 127 27.06 15.80 -9.35
C GLY A 127 28.01 16.98 -9.46
N MET A 128 29.19 16.79 -8.87
CA MET A 128 30.42 17.36 -9.40
C MET A 128 31.40 16.22 -9.58
N LEU A 129 31.76 16.01 -10.85
CA LEU A 129 33.07 15.48 -11.22
C LEU A 129 34.11 16.40 -10.58
N SER A 130 35.09 15.81 -9.93
CA SER A 130 36.41 16.41 -9.81
C SER A 130 37.40 15.27 -9.95
N GLU A 131 37.93 15.17 -11.17
CA GLU A 131 39.26 14.63 -11.40
C GLU A 131 40.25 15.46 -10.57
N GLU A 132 41.07 14.77 -9.76
CA GLU A 132 42.52 14.99 -9.69
C GLU A 132 43.20 13.74 -9.11
#